data_AF-A0A7W1PNQ8-F1
#
_entry.id   AF-A0A7W1PNQ8-F1
#
_cell.length_a   1.000
_cell.length_b   1.000
_cell.length_c   1.000
_cell.angle_alpha   90.00
_cell.angle_beta   90.00
_cell.angle_gamma   90.00
#
_symmetry.space_group_name_H-M   'P 1'
#
loop_
_entity.id
_entity.type
_entity.pdbx_description
1 polymer ?
#
loop_
_entity_poly.entity_id
_entity_poly.type
_entity_poly.pdbx_seq_one_letter_code
_entity_poly.pdbx_strand_id
1 'polypeptide(L)'
;MILRSAMVCGVLLPTIACDPRGAEGDGQESAAVARASGPVDSLVIAAPGGTEVWLTLSREGTAPDGTRCIDRAIEIRRGATRVQVPLLYTGSTPELVNDSTVRARLSNRCSPGDAYLVDLRSGRPVRERR
;
A
#
# COMPACT_ATOMS: atom_id res chain seq x y z
N MET A 1 -68.01 27.79 39.83
CA MET A 1 -68.76 27.32 41.01
C MET A 1 -68.09 26.03 41.50
N ILE A 2 -67.43 26.11 42.68
CA ILE A 2 -67.17 25.03 43.67
C ILE A 2 -66.26 23.87 43.20
N LEU A 3 -64.96 23.81 43.52
CA LEU A 3 -64.29 23.54 44.82
C LEU A 3 -64.39 22.08 45.31
N ARG A 4 -63.28 21.33 45.26
CA ARG A 4 -62.92 20.21 46.18
C ARG A 4 -61.39 20.14 46.25
N SER A 5 -60.72 20.67 47.28
CA SER A 5 -60.41 20.03 48.58
C SER A 5 -59.78 18.64 48.40
N ALA A 6 -58.45 18.51 48.42
CA ALA A 6 -57.52 18.50 49.56
C ALA A 6 -57.35 17.10 50.16
N MET A 7 -56.14 16.54 50.07
CA MET A 7 -55.61 15.64 51.08
C MET A 7 -54.10 15.81 51.20
N VAL A 8 -53.72 16.20 52.42
CA VAL A 8 -52.39 16.50 52.95
C VAL A 8 -51.72 15.20 53.40
N CYS A 9 -50.43 15.29 53.71
CA CYS A 9 -49.58 14.36 54.48
C CYS A 9 -48.90 13.32 53.59
N GLY A 10 -47.61 13.40 53.29
CA GLY A 10 -46.48 13.99 53.99
C GLY A 10 -45.33 12.97 53.89
N VAL A 11 -44.09 13.42 53.75
CA VAL A 11 -42.85 12.83 54.29
C VAL A 11 -41.69 13.65 53.74
N LEU A 12 -40.75 13.93 54.64
CA LEU A 12 -39.61 14.82 54.52
C LEU A 12 -38.58 14.40 53.45
N LEU A 13 -37.91 15.42 52.90
CA LEU A 13 -36.66 15.30 52.15
C LEU A 13 -35.56 14.59 52.97
N PRO A 14 -34.66 13.87 52.28
CA PRO A 14 -33.32 14.44 52.18
C PRO A 14 -32.76 14.45 50.74
N THR A 15 -32.00 15.51 50.52
CA THR A 15 -31.06 15.83 49.43
C THR A 15 -30.22 14.65 48.91
N ILE A 16 -30.32 14.28 47.63
CA ILE A 16 -29.24 13.59 46.90
C ILE A 16 -29.25 13.96 45.41
N ALA A 17 -28.05 14.19 44.88
CA ALA A 17 -27.61 14.19 43.47
C ALA A 17 -27.90 15.42 42.61
N CYS A 18 -26.99 16.40 42.72
CA CYS A 18 -26.54 17.15 41.55
C CYS A 18 -25.41 16.33 40.91
N ASP A 19 -25.71 15.60 39.85
CA ASP A 19 -24.69 15.00 38.98
C ASP A 19 -25.03 15.42 37.55
N PRO A 20 -24.28 16.37 36.95
CA PRO A 20 -24.46 16.70 35.55
C PRO A 20 -23.91 15.54 34.75
N ARG A 21 -24.79 14.61 34.34
CA ARG A 21 -24.48 13.65 33.28
C ARG A 21 -24.08 14.43 32.04
N GLY A 22 -22.77 14.54 31.86
CA GLY A 22 -22.14 15.02 30.65
C GLY A 22 -22.65 14.20 29.48
N ALA A 23 -23.12 14.90 28.47
CA ALA A 23 -23.39 14.34 27.17
C ALA A 23 -22.04 13.96 26.53
N GLU A 24 -21.63 12.71 26.69
CA GLU A 24 -20.55 12.13 25.90
C GLU A 24 -21.22 11.38 24.75
N GLY A 25 -21.33 12.07 23.62
CA GLY A 25 -21.64 11.44 22.36
C GLY A 25 -20.48 10.53 22.02
N ASP A 26 -20.65 9.23 22.24
CA ASP A 26 -19.73 8.23 21.75
C ASP A 26 -19.78 8.25 20.23
N GLY A 27 -18.79 8.96 19.71
CA GLY A 27 -18.43 8.99 18.31
C GLY A 27 -18.33 7.56 17.81
N GLN A 28 -18.99 7.37 16.69
CA GLN A 28 -18.87 6.23 15.81
C GLN A 28 -17.38 6.05 15.44
N GLU A 29 -16.61 5.37 16.29
CA GLU A 29 -15.28 4.87 15.94
C GLU A 29 -15.49 3.70 15.00
N SER A 30 -15.83 4.06 13.77
CA SER A 30 -15.79 3.18 12.62
C SER A 30 -14.33 2.75 12.53
N ALA A 31 -14.03 1.60 13.12
CA ALA A 31 -12.83 0.83 12.84
C ALA A 31 -12.90 0.44 11.36
N ALA A 32 -12.59 1.40 10.50
CA ALA A 32 -12.18 1.16 9.15
C ALA A 32 -10.92 0.33 9.30
N VAL A 33 -11.08 -0.99 9.23
CA VAL A 33 -9.99 -1.90 8.92
C VAL A 33 -9.40 -1.33 7.64
N ALA A 34 -8.31 -0.57 7.78
CA ALA A 34 -7.53 -0.12 6.66
C ALA A 34 -7.09 -1.40 5.97
N ARG A 35 -7.83 -1.81 4.93
CA ARG A 35 -7.38 -2.84 4.03
C ARG A 35 -6.06 -2.31 3.53
N ALA A 36 -4.96 -2.93 3.95
CA ALA A 36 -3.66 -2.61 3.42
C ALA A 36 -3.78 -2.77 1.90
N SER A 37 -3.81 -1.64 1.19
CA SER A 37 -3.83 -1.64 -0.26
C SER A 37 -2.55 -2.33 -0.68
N GLY A 38 -2.68 -3.54 -1.23
CA GLY A 38 -1.53 -4.29 -1.73
C GLY A 38 -0.76 -3.46 -2.77
N PRO A 39 0.49 -3.82 -3.08
CA PRO A 39 1.29 -3.08 -4.03
C PRO A 39 0.58 -3.00 -5.39
N VAL A 40 0.21 -1.80 -5.80
CA VAL A 40 -0.41 -1.55 -7.11
C VAL A 40 0.64 -1.48 -8.20
N ASP A 41 0.28 -1.87 -9.41
CA ASP A 41 1.13 -1.71 -10.59
C ASP A 41 1.57 -0.24 -10.74
N SER A 42 2.84 0.00 -11.09
CA SER A 42 3.40 1.34 -11.21
C SER A 42 4.23 1.49 -12.48
N LEU A 43 3.90 2.47 -13.31
CA LEU A 43 4.73 2.87 -14.45
C LEU A 43 5.98 3.56 -13.92
N VAL A 44 7.16 3.07 -14.33
CA VAL A 44 8.44 3.62 -13.86
C VAL A 44 9.30 4.19 -14.98
N ILE A 45 9.11 3.75 -16.23
CA ILE A 45 9.81 4.31 -17.40
C ILE A 45 8.84 4.36 -18.57
N ALA A 46 8.79 5.51 -19.24
CA ALA A 46 8.25 5.65 -20.59
C ALA A 46 9.43 5.82 -21.56
N ALA A 47 9.57 4.89 -22.51
CA ALA A 47 10.62 4.85 -23.52
C ALA A 47 10.04 5.18 -24.92
N PRO A 48 10.89 5.54 -25.90
CA PRO A 48 10.45 5.87 -27.25
C PRO A 48 9.60 4.77 -27.90
N GLY A 49 8.72 5.19 -28.82
CA GLY A 49 7.83 4.28 -29.54
C GLY A 49 6.66 3.73 -28.69
N GLY A 50 6.35 4.36 -27.55
CA GLY A 50 5.23 3.96 -26.68
C GLY A 50 5.52 2.70 -25.87
N THR A 51 6.80 2.44 -25.59
CA THR A 51 7.21 1.33 -24.72
C THR A 51 7.22 1.77 -23.28
N GLU A 52 6.61 0.99 -22.41
CA GLU A 52 6.51 1.30 -20.99
C GLU A 52 7.11 0.18 -20.16
N VAL A 53 7.79 0.53 -19.06
CA VAL A 53 8.29 -0.40 -18.07
C VAL A 53 7.50 -0.21 -16.78
N TRP A 54 6.90 -1.28 -16.31
CA TRP A 54 6.04 -1.33 -15.14
C TRP A 54 6.62 -2.22 -14.06
N LEU A 55 6.43 -1.82 -12.80
CA LEU A 55 6.57 -2.67 -11.64
C LEU A 55 5.21 -3.28 -11.32
N THR A 56 5.09 -4.61 -11.35
CA THR A 56 3.80 -5.30 -11.22
C THR A 56 3.76 -6.20 -9.98
N LEU A 57 3.93 -7.52 -10.16
CA LEU A 57 3.92 -8.51 -9.08
C LEU A 57 4.86 -8.09 -7.94
N SER A 58 4.48 -8.44 -6.73
CA SER A 58 5.27 -8.16 -5.53
C SER A 58 5.68 -9.45 -4.84
N ARG A 59 6.83 -9.41 -4.19
CA ARG A 59 7.32 -10.47 -3.31
C ARG A 59 7.91 -9.83 -2.07
N GLU A 60 7.41 -10.23 -0.91
CA GLU A 60 7.98 -9.79 0.36
C GLU A 60 9.35 -10.44 0.59
N GLY A 61 10.26 -9.64 1.15
CA GLY A 61 11.60 -10.07 1.55
C GLY A 61 11.90 -9.67 2.99
N THR A 62 12.83 -10.37 3.61
CA THR A 62 13.39 -10.03 4.92
C THR A 62 14.89 -10.23 4.88
N ALA A 63 15.63 -9.18 5.19
CA ALA A 63 17.08 -9.19 5.29
C ALA A 63 17.54 -9.90 6.58
N PRO A 64 18.83 -10.28 6.69
CA PRO A 64 19.36 -10.93 7.89
C PRO A 64 19.24 -10.12 9.18
N ASP A 65 19.18 -8.79 9.08
CA ASP A 65 18.97 -7.86 10.21
C ASP A 65 17.49 -7.67 10.60
N GLY A 66 16.57 -8.38 9.93
CA GLY A 66 15.13 -8.27 10.15
C GLY A 66 14.44 -7.18 9.33
N THR A 67 15.18 -6.38 8.54
CA THR A 67 14.58 -5.36 7.67
C THR A 67 13.67 -6.00 6.63
N ARG A 68 12.43 -5.52 6.53
CA ARG A 68 11.46 -5.98 5.52
C ARG A 68 11.53 -5.12 4.28
N CYS A 69 11.28 -5.73 3.12
CA CYS A 69 11.20 -5.04 1.84
C CYS A 69 10.19 -5.71 0.92
N ILE A 70 9.88 -5.04 -0.19
CA ILE A 70 9.06 -5.57 -1.27
C ILE A 70 9.90 -5.54 -2.54
N ASP A 71 10.19 -6.71 -3.10
CA ASP A 71 10.74 -6.81 -4.44
C ASP A 71 9.59 -6.79 -5.45
N ARG A 72 9.79 -6.14 -6.60
CA ARG A 72 8.78 -6.01 -7.66
C ARG A 72 9.24 -6.65 -8.95
N ALA A 73 8.36 -7.39 -9.63
CA ALA A 73 8.63 -7.91 -10.97
C ALA A 73 8.53 -6.79 -12.01
N ILE A 74 9.30 -6.92 -13.09
CA ILE A 74 9.26 -5.99 -14.22
C ILE A 74 8.36 -6.55 -15.33
N GLU A 75 7.48 -5.71 -15.86
CA GLU A 75 6.67 -5.98 -17.05
C GLU A 75 6.87 -4.87 -18.07
N ILE A 76 7.07 -5.25 -19.33
CA ILE A 76 7.16 -4.32 -20.45
C ILE A 76 5.80 -4.28 -21.16
N ARG A 77 5.25 -3.08 -21.36
CA ARG A 77 3.97 -2.88 -22.06
C ARG A 77 4.18 -2.09 -23.35
N ARG A 78 3.49 -2.50 -24.41
CA ARG A 78 3.43 -1.81 -25.71
C ARG A 78 2.05 -2.04 -26.33
N GLY A 79 1.20 -1.02 -26.28
CA GLY A 79 -0.21 -1.16 -26.64
C GLY A 79 -0.86 -2.30 -25.86
N ALA A 80 -1.45 -3.28 -26.54
CA ALA A 80 -2.05 -4.46 -25.91
C ALA A 80 -1.04 -5.54 -25.48
N THR A 81 0.22 -5.44 -25.90
CA THR A 81 1.24 -6.46 -25.62
C THR A 81 1.84 -6.25 -24.24
N ARG A 82 1.92 -7.32 -23.46
CA ARG A 82 2.56 -7.36 -22.13
C ARG A 82 3.62 -8.46 -22.12
N VAL A 83 4.84 -8.12 -21.73
CA VAL A 83 5.98 -9.04 -21.66
C VAL A 83 6.54 -9.00 -20.25
N GLN A 84 6.36 -10.09 -19.51
CA GLN A 84 6.97 -10.24 -18.19
C GLN A 84 8.46 -10.54 -18.35
N VAL A 85 9.31 -9.82 -17.60
CA VAL A 85 10.76 -10.06 -17.58
C VAL A 85 11.02 -11.23 -16.63
N PRO A 86 11.45 -12.41 -17.13
CA PRO A 86 11.54 -13.60 -16.30
C PRO A 86 12.57 -13.46 -15.18
N LEU A 87 12.21 -13.93 -13.98
CA LEU A 87 13.11 -14.13 -12.84
C LEU A 87 13.83 -12.86 -12.33
N LEU A 88 13.43 -11.67 -12.78
CA LEU A 88 14.02 -10.40 -12.36
C LEU A 88 13.04 -9.62 -11.49
N TYR A 89 13.10 -9.91 -10.19
CA TYR A 89 12.50 -9.07 -9.17
C TYR A 89 13.53 -8.01 -8.74
N THR A 90 13.13 -6.74 -8.73
CA THR A 90 13.99 -5.61 -8.36
C THR A 90 13.50 -4.94 -7.08
N GLY A 91 14.44 -4.48 -6.27
CA GLY A 91 14.18 -3.65 -5.09
C GLY A 91 14.37 -2.16 -5.37
N SER A 92 14.85 -1.81 -6.57
CA SER A 92 15.11 -0.44 -7.01
C SER A 92 14.44 -0.16 -8.35
N THR A 93 14.23 1.11 -8.65
CA THR A 93 13.75 1.56 -9.96
C THR A 93 14.77 1.18 -11.05
N PRO A 94 14.35 0.57 -12.17
CA PRO A 94 15.22 0.34 -13.32
C PRO A 94 15.70 1.65 -13.96
N GLU A 95 16.80 1.60 -14.70
CA GLU A 95 17.41 2.74 -15.38
C GLU A 95 17.39 2.53 -16.89
N LEU A 96 16.89 3.51 -17.66
CA LEU A 96 16.94 3.45 -19.11
C LEU A 96 18.39 3.68 -19.57
N VAL A 97 18.99 2.68 -20.22
CA VAL A 97 20.37 2.77 -20.75
C VAL A 97 20.36 3.38 -22.15
N ASN A 98 19.37 2.99 -22.95
CA ASN A 98 19.06 3.52 -24.28
C ASN A 98 17.62 3.16 -24.66
N ASP A 99 17.15 3.59 -25.82
CA ASP A 99 15.77 3.43 -26.31
C ASP A 99 15.27 1.97 -26.39
N SER A 100 16.18 1.00 -26.33
CA SER A 100 15.87 -0.43 -26.46
C SER A 100 16.27 -1.26 -25.23
N THR A 101 16.93 -0.67 -24.25
CA THR A 101 17.56 -1.41 -23.15
C THR A 101 17.36 -0.69 -21.82
N VAL A 102 16.90 -1.44 -20.83
CA VAL A 102 16.85 -1.00 -19.44
C VAL A 102 17.83 -1.81 -18.60
N ARG A 103 18.55 -1.15 -17.69
CA ARG A 103 19.34 -1.79 -16.64
C ARG A 103 18.46 -1.96 -15.41
N ALA A 104 18.40 -3.16 -14.88
CA ALA A 104 17.72 -3.44 -13.62
C ALA A 104 18.61 -4.32 -12.75
N ARG A 105 18.54 -4.12 -11.44
CA ARG A 105 19.31 -4.91 -10.48
C ARG A 105 18.43 -5.96 -9.87
N LEU A 106 18.89 -7.21 -9.90
CA LEU A 106 18.22 -8.29 -9.19
C LEU A 106 18.22 -7.96 -7.69
N SER A 107 17.09 -8.13 -7.03
CA SER A 107 17.00 -8.12 -5.58
C SER A 107 16.80 -9.54 -5.07
N ASN A 108 17.56 -9.88 -4.02
CA ASN A 108 17.40 -11.12 -3.28
C ASN A 108 17.24 -10.79 -1.80
N ARG A 109 16.00 -10.86 -1.30
CA ARG A 109 15.67 -10.60 0.11
C ARG A 109 16.27 -9.27 0.59
N CYS A 110 15.87 -8.19 -0.06
CA CYS A 110 16.30 -6.82 0.25
C CYS A 110 17.77 -6.51 -0.06
N SER A 111 18.54 -7.48 -0.54
CA SER A 111 19.94 -7.29 -0.90
C SER A 111 20.10 -7.08 -2.40
N PRO A 112 20.80 -6.02 -2.83
CA PRO A 112 21.06 -5.77 -4.24
C PRO A 112 22.05 -6.80 -4.82
N GLY A 113 21.57 -7.63 -5.73
CA GLY A 113 22.34 -8.61 -6.52
C GLY A 113 22.91 -8.03 -7.81
N ASP A 114 23.12 -8.89 -8.81
CA ASP A 114 23.71 -8.50 -10.08
C ASP A 114 22.83 -7.56 -10.92
N ALA A 115 23.46 -6.75 -11.75
CA ALA A 115 22.77 -5.96 -12.76
C ALA A 115 22.50 -6.79 -14.03
N TYR A 116 21.36 -6.54 -14.65
CA TYR A 116 20.92 -7.15 -15.89
C TYR A 116 20.53 -6.06 -16.88
N LEU A 117 20.96 -6.22 -18.12
CA LEU A 117 20.46 -5.48 -19.27
C LEU A 117 19.26 -6.23 -19.83
N VAL A 118 18.11 -5.57 -19.88
CA VAL A 118 16.87 -6.15 -20.37
C VAL A 118 16.53 -5.50 -21.69
N ASP A 119 16.42 -6.33 -22.72
CA ASP A 119 15.95 -5.91 -24.03
C ASP A 119 14.44 -5.58 -23.95
N LEU A 120 14.08 -4.33 -24.24
CA LEU A 120 12.70 -3.85 -24.16
C LEU A 120 11.78 -4.49 -25.21
N ARG A 121 12.33 -5.19 -26.20
CA ARG A 121 11.54 -5.88 -27.21
C ARG A 121 11.11 -7.28 -26.81
N SER A 122 12.00 -8.04 -26.24
CA SER A 122 11.81 -9.45 -25.90
C SER A 122 11.61 -9.68 -24.41
N GLY A 123 11.93 -8.70 -23.58
CA GLY A 123 11.99 -8.85 -22.13
C GLY A 123 13.12 -9.78 -21.67
N ARG A 124 14.05 -10.16 -22.56
CA ARG A 124 15.13 -11.08 -22.23
C ARG A 124 16.16 -10.37 -21.35
N PRO A 125 16.40 -10.85 -20.12
CA PRO A 125 17.45 -10.33 -19.27
C PRO A 125 18.80 -10.98 -19.64
N VAL A 126 19.84 -10.18 -19.79
CA VAL A 126 21.23 -10.61 -19.94
C VAL A 126 22.04 -10.00 -18.81
N ARG A 127 22.77 -10.84 -18.07
CA ARG A 127 23.62 -10.38 -16.97
C ARG A 127 24.66 -9.39 -17.50
N GLU A 128 24.72 -8.22 -16.88
CA GLU A 128 25.74 -7.22 -17.18
C GLU A 128 27.12 -7.74 -16.72
N ARG A 129 28.08 -7.77 -17.65
CA ARG A 129 29.47 -8.11 -17.36
C ARG A 129 30.26 -6.81 -17.16
N ARG A 130 31.10 -6.77 -16.14
CA ARG A 130 32.08 -5.71 -15.90
C ARG A 130 33.46 -6.21 -16.30
#